data_AF-A0A4W5JB95-F1
#
_entry.id   AF-A0A4W5JB95-F1
#
_cell.length_a   1.000
_cell.length_b   1.000
_cell.length_c   1.000
_cell.angle_alpha   90.00
_cell.angle_beta   90.00
_cell.angle_gamma   90.00
#
_symmetry.space_group_name_H-M   'P 1'
#
loop_
_entity.id
_entity.type
_entity.pdbx_description
1 polymer ?
#
loop_
_entity_poly.entity_id
_entity_poly.type
_entity_poly.pdbx_seq_one_letter_code
_entity_poly.pdbx_strand_id
1 'polypeptide(L)'
;MIMWFVAVSLLFQGDHCEKCKPLYVGSAVGGGTCRPCREFCRGNSAVCLSRDEHKRALDHPQDHPLDPDSIVQWVSEGPTEDSAVCVSCQNNSVGDKCESCLSGYFLLQGKCDK
;
A
#
# COMPACT_ATOMS: atom_id res chain seq x y z
N MET A 1 -8.06 -9.22 23.27
CA MET A 1 -7.55 -10.27 22.36
C MET A 1 -8.55 -10.64 21.26
N ILE A 2 -9.85 -10.77 21.54
CA ILE A 2 -10.89 -11.10 20.53
C ILE A 2 -11.01 -10.04 19.41
N MET A 3 -10.91 -8.74 19.76
CA MET A 3 -11.05 -7.63 18.82
C MET A 3 -9.93 -7.56 17.75
N TRP A 4 -8.75 -8.11 18.04
CA TRP A 4 -7.62 -8.17 17.11
C TRP A 4 -7.82 -9.25 16.03
N PHE A 5 -8.34 -10.42 16.42
CA PHE A 5 -8.62 -11.51 15.47
C PHE A 5 -9.70 -11.14 14.46
N VAL A 6 -10.75 -10.42 14.87
CA VAL A 6 -11.80 -9.94 13.96
C VAL A 6 -11.26 -8.92 12.94
N ALA A 7 -10.32 -8.06 13.35
CA ALA A 7 -9.70 -7.07 12.46
C ALA A 7 -8.79 -7.72 11.39
N VAL A 8 -8.09 -8.82 11.72
CA VAL A 8 -7.21 -9.54 10.79
C VAL A 8 -8.00 -10.26 9.70
N SER A 9 -9.17 -10.83 10.01
CA SER A 9 -10.05 -11.47 9.01
C SER A 9 -10.63 -10.47 7.99
N LEU A 10 -10.59 -9.17 8.26
CA LEU A 10 -11.07 -8.14 7.33
C LEU A 10 -10.05 -7.77 6.25
N LEU A 11 -8.83 -8.33 6.26
CA LEU A 11 -7.76 -7.95 5.34
C LEU A 11 -7.65 -8.85 4.10
N PHE A 12 -8.35 -9.98 4.12
CA PHE A 12 -8.30 -11.02 3.08
C PHE A 12 -9.60 -11.05 2.27
N GLN A 13 -9.50 -11.52 1.03
CA GLN A 13 -10.62 -11.72 0.09
C GLN A 13 -10.29 -12.78 -0.96
N GLY A 14 -11.25 -13.06 -1.85
CA GLY A 14 -11.17 -14.17 -2.81
C GLY A 14 -11.94 -15.40 -2.30
N ASP A 15 -12.24 -16.34 -3.20
CA ASP A 15 -13.05 -17.53 -2.90
C ASP A 15 -12.38 -18.42 -1.84
N HIS A 16 -11.05 -18.35 -1.74
CA HIS A 16 -10.24 -19.10 -0.80
C HIS A 16 -9.46 -18.18 0.15
N CYS A 17 -9.86 -16.90 0.25
CA CYS A 17 -9.18 -15.87 1.04
C CYS A 17 -7.70 -15.69 0.64
N GLU A 18 -7.34 -16.01 -0.60
CA GLU A 18 -5.97 -16.09 -1.09
C GLU A 18 -5.35 -14.72 -1.42
N LYS A 19 -6.20 -13.69 -1.54
CA LYS A 19 -5.83 -12.33 -1.93
C LYS A 19 -5.97 -11.36 -0.76
N CYS A 20 -5.18 -10.29 -0.80
CA CYS A 20 -5.36 -9.16 0.08
C CYS A 20 -6.46 -8.23 -0.45
N LYS A 21 -7.19 -7.57 0.45
CA LYS A 21 -8.09 -6.49 0.07
C LYS A 21 -7.31 -5.29 -0.46
N PRO A 22 -7.95 -4.38 -1.24
CA PRO A 22 -7.35 -3.10 -1.59
C PRO A 22 -6.82 -2.39 -0.35
N LEU A 23 -5.71 -1.66 -0.49
CA LEU A 23 -4.96 -1.00 0.60
C LEU A 23 -4.19 -1.94 1.54
N TYR A 24 -4.07 -3.22 1.22
CA TYR A 24 -3.24 -4.18 1.95
C TYR A 24 -2.25 -4.88 1.02
N VAL A 25 -1.01 -5.06 1.46
CA VAL A 25 0.06 -5.70 0.69
C VAL A 25 0.30 -7.11 1.18
N GLY A 26 0.50 -8.05 0.26
CA GLY A 26 0.97 -9.40 0.57
C GLY A 26 0.21 -10.49 -0.19
N SER A 27 0.19 -11.68 0.40
CA SER A 27 -0.56 -12.83 -0.11
C SER A 27 -0.92 -13.74 1.07
N ALA A 28 -2.10 -14.35 1.04
CA ALA A 28 -2.51 -15.32 2.06
C ALA A 28 -2.08 -16.76 1.72
N VAL A 29 -1.55 -16.98 0.51
CA VAL A 29 -1.14 -18.30 0.04
C VAL A 29 -0.08 -18.87 0.98
N GLY A 30 -0.25 -20.12 1.41
CA GLY A 30 0.71 -20.81 2.27
C GLY A 30 0.81 -20.24 3.70
N GLY A 31 -0.19 -19.50 4.18
CA GLY A 31 -0.16 -18.89 5.52
C GLY A 31 0.52 -17.52 5.55
N GLY A 32 0.63 -16.84 4.40
CA GLY A 32 1.14 -15.48 4.33
C GLY A 32 0.19 -14.45 4.96
N THR A 33 0.63 -13.19 5.01
CA THR A 33 -0.08 -12.10 5.70
C THR A 33 -0.38 -10.94 4.75
N CYS A 34 -1.47 -10.23 5.05
CA CYS A 34 -1.81 -8.95 4.44
C CYS A 34 -1.51 -7.83 5.43
N ARG A 35 -0.60 -6.91 5.07
CA ARG A 35 -0.22 -5.76 5.90
C ARG A 35 -0.80 -4.47 5.34
N PRO A 36 -1.24 -3.51 6.16
CA PRO A 36 -1.75 -2.23 5.66
C PRO A 36 -0.69 -1.48 4.83
N CYS A 37 -1.10 -0.79 3.75
CA CYS A 37 -0.19 0.06 2.97
C CYS A 37 0.55 1.06 3.86
N ARG A 38 -0.13 1.65 4.87
CA ARG A 38 0.50 2.58 5.81
C ARG A 38 1.69 1.99 6.54
N GLU A 39 1.63 0.72 6.90
CA GLU A 39 2.75 0.03 7.53
C GLU A 39 3.85 -0.28 6.50
N PHE A 40 3.47 -0.82 5.34
CA PHE A 40 4.39 -1.15 4.25
C PHE A 40 5.20 0.06 3.76
N CYS A 41 4.53 1.20 3.60
CA CYS A 41 5.09 2.47 3.15
C CYS A 41 5.73 3.28 4.28
N ARG A 42 6.08 2.64 5.41
CA ARG A 42 6.76 3.26 6.57
C ARG A 42 6.04 4.49 7.15
N GLY A 43 4.72 4.48 7.08
CA GLY A 43 3.88 5.59 7.53
C GLY A 43 3.85 6.80 6.59
N ASN A 44 4.55 6.74 5.45
CA ASN A 44 4.69 7.84 4.50
C ASN A 44 3.69 7.80 3.35
N SER A 45 2.89 6.74 3.23
CA SER A 45 1.74 6.72 2.32
C SER A 45 0.64 5.83 2.88
N ALA A 46 -0.61 6.19 2.66
CA ALA A 46 -1.77 5.37 3.01
C ALA A 46 -2.23 4.46 1.86
N VAL A 47 -1.74 4.70 0.64
CA VAL A 47 -2.22 4.04 -0.57
C VAL A 47 -1.03 3.37 -1.27
N CYS A 48 -1.25 2.14 -1.70
CA CYS A 48 -0.28 1.38 -2.47
C CYS A 48 -1.01 0.53 -3.50
N LEU A 49 -0.37 0.37 -4.66
CA LEU A 49 -0.90 -0.27 -5.85
C LEU A 49 0.11 -1.22 -6.43
N SER A 50 -0.31 -2.15 -7.29
CA SER A 50 0.66 -2.83 -8.14
C SER A 50 1.30 -1.82 -9.10
N ARG A 51 2.50 -2.14 -9.60
CA ARG A 51 3.19 -1.29 -10.58
C ARG A 51 2.34 -0.98 -11.82
N ASP A 52 1.55 -1.95 -12.28
CA ASP A 52 0.68 -1.80 -13.45
C ASP A 52 -0.54 -0.92 -13.17
N GLU A 53 -1.19 -1.08 -12.02
CA GLU A 53 -2.30 -0.21 -11.59
C GLU A 53 -1.83 1.23 -11.37
N HIS A 54 -0.66 1.42 -10.76
CA HIS A 54 -0.08 2.75 -10.59
C HIS A 54 0.19 3.40 -11.95
N LYS A 55 0.74 2.65 -12.91
CA LYS A 55 0.94 3.16 -14.27
C LYS A 55 -0.38 3.57 -14.93
N ARG A 56 -1.43 2.74 -14.81
CA ARG A 56 -2.77 3.08 -15.33
C ARG A 56 -3.32 4.35 -14.70
N ALA A 57 -3.09 4.56 -13.41
CA ALA A 57 -3.51 5.77 -12.72
C ALA A 57 -2.77 7.03 -13.16
N LEU A 58 -1.48 6.90 -13.50
CA LEU A 58 -0.71 8.00 -14.10
C LEU A 58 -1.17 8.32 -15.52
N ASP A 59 -1.48 7.29 -16.32
CA ASP A 59 -1.95 7.44 -17.70
C ASP A 59 -3.39 8.01 -17.75
N HIS A 60 -4.24 7.67 -16.78
CA HIS A 60 -5.67 8.01 -16.74
C HIS A 60 -6.13 8.47 -15.35
N PRO A 61 -5.70 9.65 -14.87
CA PRO A 61 -5.94 10.10 -13.49
C PRO A 61 -7.40 10.42 -13.15
N GLN A 62 -8.25 10.70 -14.14
CA GLN A 62 -9.68 10.95 -13.93
C GLN A 62 -10.46 9.64 -13.72
N ASP A 63 -10.05 8.56 -14.38
CA ASP A 63 -10.72 7.26 -14.31
C ASP A 63 -10.21 6.40 -13.15
N HIS A 64 -8.98 6.67 -12.67
CA HIS A 64 -8.31 5.90 -11.62
C HIS A 64 -7.78 6.84 -10.52
N PRO A 65 -8.68 7.50 -9.77
CA PRO A 65 -8.31 8.40 -8.70
C PRO A 65 -7.53 7.67 -7.59
N LEU A 66 -6.48 8.32 -7.10
CA LEU A 66 -5.51 7.77 -6.12
C LEU A 66 -5.84 8.13 -4.66
N ASP A 67 -6.98 8.74 -4.38
CA ASP A 67 -7.37 9.02 -2.99
C ASP A 67 -7.82 7.74 -2.27
N PRO A 68 -7.59 7.62 -0.94
CA PRO A 68 -7.90 6.40 -0.20
C PRO A 68 -9.37 5.96 -0.26
N ASP A 69 -10.30 6.90 -0.42
CA ASP A 69 -11.74 6.62 -0.38
C ASP A 69 -12.25 6.15 -1.76
N SER A 70 -11.64 6.63 -2.85
CA SER A 70 -11.97 6.24 -4.21
C SER A 70 -11.27 4.98 -4.69
N ILE A 71 -10.10 4.65 -4.14
CA ILE A 71 -9.24 3.57 -4.64
C ILE A 71 -9.97 2.21 -4.67
N VAL A 72 -10.80 1.97 -3.66
CA VAL A 72 -11.57 0.73 -3.48
C VAL A 72 -12.67 0.55 -4.54
N GLN A 73 -12.96 1.57 -5.33
CA GLN A 73 -13.98 1.53 -6.39
C GLN A 73 -13.46 0.90 -7.68
N TRP A 74 -12.14 0.92 -7.91
CA TRP A 74 -11.53 0.47 -9.17
C TRP A 74 -10.39 -0.54 -8.98
N VAL A 75 -9.77 -0.57 -7.80
CA VAL A 75 -8.80 -1.61 -7.43
C VAL A 75 -9.53 -2.80 -6.84
N SER A 76 -9.38 -3.96 -7.46
CA SER A 76 -10.06 -5.18 -7.03
C SER A 76 -9.35 -5.86 -5.86
N GLU A 77 -8.02 -5.84 -5.79
CA GLU A 77 -7.23 -6.55 -4.78
C GLU A 77 -5.97 -5.77 -4.40
N GLY A 78 -5.42 -6.07 -3.23
CA GLY A 78 -4.17 -5.50 -2.79
C GLY A 78 -2.95 -6.13 -3.47
N PRO A 79 -1.86 -5.37 -3.70
CA PRO A 79 -0.69 -5.87 -4.42
C PRO A 79 0.15 -6.85 -3.58
N THR A 80 0.97 -7.64 -4.25
CA THR A 80 2.00 -8.47 -3.59
C THR A 80 3.21 -7.63 -3.16
N GLU A 81 4.03 -8.13 -2.23
CA GLU A 81 5.16 -7.35 -1.68
C GLU A 81 6.23 -6.94 -2.72
N ASP A 82 6.35 -7.72 -3.79
CA ASP A 82 7.29 -7.55 -4.90
C ASP A 82 6.77 -6.57 -5.96
N SER A 83 5.46 -6.44 -6.12
CA SER A 83 4.83 -5.57 -7.11
C SER A 83 4.30 -4.25 -6.53
N ALA A 84 4.17 -4.15 -5.21
CA ALA A 84 3.59 -3.01 -4.53
C ALA A 84 4.45 -1.75 -4.63
N VAL A 85 3.81 -0.65 -5.05
CA VAL A 85 4.34 0.70 -5.13
C VAL A 85 3.46 1.62 -4.29
N CYS A 86 4.08 2.34 -3.37
CA CYS A 86 3.45 3.37 -2.55
C CYS A 86 3.22 4.64 -3.40
N VAL A 87 2.01 5.15 -3.40
CA VAL A 87 1.66 6.37 -4.18
C VAL A 87 1.67 7.60 -3.29
N SER A 88 2.03 8.75 -3.84
CA SER A 88 2.03 10.04 -3.12
C SER A 88 2.80 10.02 -1.80
N CYS A 89 4.07 9.61 -1.83
CA CYS A 89 4.94 9.61 -0.65
C CYS A 89 4.96 10.98 0.06
N GLN A 90 4.74 10.95 1.38
CA GLN A 90 4.70 12.11 2.28
C GLN A 90 6.01 12.25 3.05
N ASN A 91 6.10 13.25 3.95
CA ASN A 91 7.23 13.45 4.86
C ASN A 91 8.59 13.54 4.15
N ASN A 92 8.66 14.16 2.96
CA ASN A 92 9.88 14.30 2.16
C ASN A 92 10.55 12.95 1.79
N SER A 93 9.76 11.88 1.74
CA SER A 93 10.22 10.56 1.33
C SER A 93 9.98 10.29 -0.16
N VAL A 94 10.69 9.31 -0.70
CA VAL A 94 10.66 8.91 -2.11
C VAL A 94 11.05 7.42 -2.23
N GLY A 95 10.80 6.84 -3.40
CA GLY A 95 11.04 5.42 -3.70
C GLY A 95 9.74 4.63 -3.75
N ASP A 96 9.82 3.40 -4.27
CA ASP A 96 8.66 2.53 -4.45
C ASP A 96 7.99 2.18 -3.11
N LYS A 97 8.71 2.27 -1.98
CA LYS A 97 8.20 2.00 -0.62
C LYS A 97 8.26 3.23 0.29
N CYS A 98 8.45 4.42 -0.27
CA CYS A 98 8.69 5.67 0.46
C CYS A 98 9.81 5.53 1.52
N GLU A 99 10.86 4.78 1.17
CA GLU A 99 11.93 4.33 2.05
C GLU A 99 13.16 5.22 2.04
N SER A 100 13.30 6.04 1.00
CA SER A 100 14.41 6.98 0.80
C SER A 100 13.93 8.41 1.03
N CYS A 101 14.86 9.35 1.16
CA CYS A 101 14.55 10.76 1.34
C CYS A 101 14.82 11.55 0.05
N LEU A 102 14.05 12.61 -0.16
CA LEU A 102 14.32 13.59 -1.20
C LEU A 102 15.72 14.18 -1.03
N SER A 103 16.33 14.60 -2.14
CA SER A 103 17.67 15.21 -2.10
C SER A 103 17.71 16.42 -1.15
N GLY A 104 18.68 16.44 -0.26
CA GLY A 104 18.80 17.46 0.80
C GLY A 104 18.10 17.11 2.11
N TYR A 105 17.48 15.94 2.22
CA TYR A 105 16.95 15.37 3.46
C TYR A 105 17.69 14.07 3.82
N PHE A 106 17.75 13.75 5.11
CA PHE A 106 18.43 12.61 5.68
C PHE A 106 17.48 11.76 6.52
N LEU A 107 17.66 10.44 6.47
CA LEU A 107 16.86 9.51 7.27
C LEU A 107 17.33 9.52 8.73
N LEU A 108 16.61 10.22 9.60
CA LEU A 108 16.87 10.29 11.03
C LEU A 108 15.70 9.65 11.79
N GLN A 109 15.98 8.61 12.59
CA GLN A 109 14.97 7.89 13.39
C GLN A 109 13.74 7.43 12.58
N GLY A 110 13.96 7.03 11.32
CA GLY A 110 12.89 6.55 10.44
C GLY A 110 12.07 7.64 9.76
N LYS A 111 12.47 8.91 9.84
CA LYS A 111 11.83 10.05 9.15
C LYS A 111 12.86 10.83 8.34
N CYS A 112 12.42 11.48 7.27
CA CYS A 112 13.28 12.36 6.49
C CYS A 112 13.28 13.77 7.08
N ASP A 113 14.43 14.20 7.56
CA ASP A 113 14.66 15.52 8.18
C ASP A 113 15.79 16.26 7.46
N LYS A 114 15.90 17.57 7.66
CA LYS A 114 16.84 18.44 6.94
C LYS A 114 18.11 18.76 7.72
#